data_AF-A0A8H5FBA8-F1
#
_entry.id   AF-A0A8H5FBA8-F1
#
_cell.length_a   1.000
_cell.length_b   1.000
_cell.length_c   1.000
_cell.angle_alpha   90.00
_cell.angle_beta   90.00
_cell.angle_gamma   90.00
#
_symmetry.space_group_name_H-M   'P 1'
#
loop_
_entity.id
_entity.type
_entity.pdbx_description
1 polymer ?
#
loop_
_entity_poly.entity_id
_entity_poly.type
_entity_poly.pdbx_seq_one_letter_code
_entity_poly.pdbx_strand_id
1 'polypeptide(L)'
;MCASPLVTELIAGAISVGIGEFLASQAEHDHYQYLQNQTAAWVIRSCAGEMEREVEEVWGLWALVKGPVELLRRWGGGCDSGTETEDEKTGGGLRWKEVPTSRLYISAFTIGLGYLIGGLIPLFTYFFIPQASTVLVYLCVVTGAVLLVFGAIKAQVTGAYTSNSTLGVWKGIAWGAVSTLLVGGLAAGAAFAIVKALEEAGSRLLAPNA
;
A
#
# COMPACT_ATOMS: atom_id res chain seq x y z
N MET A 1 27.41 6.77 24.63
CA MET A 1 26.08 6.85 25.29
C MET A 1 25.02 7.63 24.49
N CYS A 2 25.32 8.24 23.34
CA CYS A 2 24.36 9.06 22.57
C CYS A 2 23.39 8.28 21.65
N ALA A 3 23.45 6.94 21.60
CA ALA A 3 22.62 6.14 20.70
C ALA A 3 21.22 5.80 21.27
N SER A 4 21.03 5.87 22.59
CA SER A 4 19.75 5.57 23.24
C SER A 4 18.57 6.45 22.80
N PRO A 5 18.69 7.78 22.60
CA PRO A 5 17.55 8.59 22.16
C PRO A 5 17.10 8.22 20.73
N LEU A 6 18.04 7.99 19.81
CA LEU A 6 17.75 7.62 18.42
C LEU A 6 17.02 6.27 18.31
N VAL A 7 17.44 5.28 19.10
CA VAL A 7 16.76 3.97 19.15
C VAL A 7 15.34 4.13 19.66
N THR A 8 15.13 4.97 20.68
CA THR A 8 13.80 5.20 21.27
C THR A 8 12.88 5.89 20.28
N GLU A 9 13.38 6.91 19.58
CA GLU A 9 12.65 7.62 18.53
C GLU A 9 12.29 6.69 17.36
N LEU A 10 13.24 5.85 16.93
CA LEU A 10 12.99 4.85 15.88
C LEU A 10 11.90 3.85 16.27
N ILE A 11 11.93 3.33 17.51
CA ILE A 11 10.92 2.40 18.01
C ILE A 11 9.56 3.09 18.11
N ALA A 12 9.51 4.31 18.65
CA ALA A 12 8.28 5.10 18.72
C ALA A 12 7.69 5.37 17.33
N GLY A 13 8.54 5.72 16.35
CA GLY A 13 8.16 5.89 14.96
C GLY A 13 7.62 4.60 14.33
N ALA A 14 8.29 3.47 14.54
CA ALA A 14 7.86 2.18 14.02
C ALA A 14 6.47 1.77 14.55
N ILE A 15 6.23 1.96 15.84
CA ILE A 15 4.93 1.69 16.48
C ILE A 15 3.86 2.62 15.91
N SER A 16 4.17 3.92 15.80
CA SER A 16 3.23 4.91 15.26
C SER A 16 2.81 4.58 13.82
N VAL A 17 3.76 4.25 12.94
CA VAL A 17 3.49 3.87 11.55
C VAL A 17 2.70 2.56 11.50
N GLY A 18 3.07 1.55 12.30
CA GLY A 18 2.35 0.28 12.35
C GLY A 18 0.89 0.43 12.79
N ILE A 19 0.62 1.25 13.82
CA ILE A 19 -0.74 1.55 14.25
C ILE A 19 -1.48 2.36 13.18
N GLY A 20 -0.82 3.32 12.54
CA GLY A 20 -1.38 4.12 11.46
C GLY A 20 -1.86 3.25 10.29
N GLU A 21 -1.04 2.29 9.85
CA GLU A 21 -1.40 1.35 8.79
C GLU A 21 -2.60 0.46 9.17
N PHE A 22 -2.63 0.00 10.42
CA PHE A 22 -3.75 -0.79 10.92
C PHE A 22 -5.06 0.00 10.90
N LEU A 23 -5.04 1.25 11.37
CA LEU A 23 -6.22 2.12 11.38
C LEU A 23 -6.65 2.49 9.96
N ALA A 24 -5.70 2.76 9.06
CA ALA A 24 -6.00 3.03 7.66
C ALA A 24 -6.68 1.82 6.99
N SER A 25 -6.13 0.62 7.20
CA SER A 25 -6.70 -0.61 6.65
C SER A 25 -8.10 -0.91 7.20
N GLN A 26 -8.35 -0.61 8.49
CA GLN A 26 -9.70 -0.73 9.06
C GLN A 26 -10.66 0.30 8.47
N ALA A 27 -10.25 1.55 8.34
CA ALA A 27 -11.08 2.61 7.78
C ALA A 27 -11.48 2.29 6.32
N GLU A 28 -10.57 1.75 5.52
CA GLU A 28 -10.86 1.30 4.15
C GLU A 28 -11.88 0.14 4.14
N HIS A 29 -11.74 -0.81 5.06
CA HIS A 29 -12.66 -1.93 5.17
C HIS A 29 -14.09 -1.48 5.55
N ASP A 30 -14.21 -0.63 6.56
CA ASP A 30 -15.50 -0.07 6.99
C ASP A 30 -16.12 0.81 5.90
N HIS A 31 -15.29 1.60 5.21
CA HIS A 31 -15.73 2.43 4.10
C HIS A 31 -16.25 1.59 2.93
N TYR A 32 -15.59 0.47 2.62
CA TYR A 32 -16.03 -0.45 1.57
C TYR A 32 -17.41 -1.07 1.90
N GLN A 33 -17.61 -1.52 3.14
CA GLN A 33 -18.90 -2.07 3.58
C GLN A 33 -20.01 -1.03 3.52
N TYR A 34 -19.70 0.21 3.91
CA TYR A 34 -20.64 1.33 3.79
C TYR A 34 -21.08 1.56 2.34
N LEU A 35 -20.12 1.62 1.41
CA LEU A 35 -20.41 1.79 -0.02
C LEU A 35 -21.24 0.64 -0.58
N GLN A 36 -20.98 -0.60 -0.16
CA GLN A 36 -21.73 -1.77 -0.60
C GLN A 36 -23.20 -1.70 -0.15
N ASN A 37 -23.45 -1.35 1.11
CA ASN A 37 -24.80 -1.20 1.65
C ASN A 37 -25.56 -0.05 0.97
N GLN A 38 -24.89 1.08 0.73
CA GLN A 38 -25.48 2.19 -0.01
C GLN A 38 -25.85 1.80 -1.43
N THR A 39 -24.95 1.10 -2.13
CA THR A 39 -25.19 0.65 -3.51
C THR A 39 -26.35 -0.32 -3.58
N ALA A 40 -26.42 -1.31 -2.68
CA ALA A 40 -27.53 -2.26 -2.61
C ALA A 40 -28.89 -1.56 -2.38
N ALA A 41 -28.94 -0.58 -1.45
CA ALA A 41 -30.15 0.21 -1.20
C ALA A 41 -30.54 1.08 -2.42
N TRP A 42 -29.56 1.67 -3.11
CA TRP A 42 -29.78 2.46 -4.33
C TRP A 42 -30.36 1.61 -5.47
N VAL A 43 -29.84 0.40 -5.67
CA VAL A 43 -30.31 -0.53 -6.71
C VAL A 43 -31.75 -0.94 -6.44
N ILE A 44 -32.11 -1.31 -5.21
CA ILE A 44 -33.49 -1.68 -4.84
C ILE A 44 -34.46 -0.52 -5.10
N ARG A 45 -34.06 0.72 -4.75
CA ARG A 45 -34.91 1.90 -4.95
C ARG A 45 -35.08 2.28 -6.42
N SER A 46 -34.05 2.06 -7.25
CA SER A 46 -34.08 2.43 -8.69
C SER A 46 -34.74 1.36 -9.56
N CYS A 47 -34.66 0.08 -9.18
CA CYS A 47 -35.33 -1.03 -9.90
C CYS A 47 -36.85 -1.03 -9.75
N ALA A 48 -37.41 -0.31 -8.77
CA ALA A 48 -38.84 -0.34 -8.46
C ALA A 48 -39.73 0.45 -9.46
N GLY A 49 -39.17 1.08 -10.50
CA GLY A 49 -39.96 1.86 -11.47
C GLY A 49 -39.52 1.81 -12.94
N GLU A 50 -38.21 1.74 -13.24
CA GLU A 50 -37.73 2.00 -14.61
C GLU A 50 -37.08 0.78 -15.31
N MET A 51 -36.70 -0.27 -14.55
CA MET A 51 -35.80 -1.31 -15.07
C MET A 51 -36.51 -2.33 -15.98
N GLU A 52 -37.82 -2.53 -15.88
CA GLU A 52 -38.54 -3.45 -16.76
C GLU A 52 -38.53 -2.97 -18.22
N ARG A 53 -38.56 -1.66 -18.51
CA ARG A 53 -38.56 -1.15 -19.89
C ARG A 53 -37.20 -1.20 -20.57
N GLU A 54 -36.11 -0.86 -19.86
CA GLU A 54 -34.76 -0.93 -20.45
C GLU A 54 -34.24 -2.38 -20.52
N VAL A 55 -34.55 -3.23 -19.54
CA VAL A 55 -34.15 -4.64 -19.59
C VAL A 55 -34.88 -5.36 -20.72
N GLU A 56 -36.15 -5.06 -21.02
CA GLU A 56 -36.86 -5.68 -22.15
C GLU A 56 -36.35 -5.20 -23.52
N GLU A 57 -35.88 -3.95 -23.66
CA GLU A 57 -35.21 -3.49 -24.89
C GLU A 57 -33.82 -4.11 -25.08
N VAL A 58 -33.02 -4.23 -24.01
CA VAL A 58 -31.69 -4.87 -24.10
C VAL A 58 -31.80 -6.40 -24.21
N TRP A 59 -32.76 -7.04 -23.52
CA TRP A 59 -33.06 -8.47 -23.68
C TRP A 59 -33.71 -8.77 -25.02
N GLY A 60 -34.54 -7.91 -25.59
CA GLY A 60 -35.11 -8.10 -26.92
C GLY A 60 -34.03 -8.22 -28.00
N LEU A 61 -32.97 -7.42 -27.89
CA LEU A 61 -31.80 -7.48 -28.78
C LEU A 61 -30.92 -8.72 -28.54
N TRP A 62 -30.82 -9.21 -27.31
CA TRP A 62 -30.04 -10.43 -26.98
C TRP A 62 -30.81 -11.75 -27.22
N ALA A 63 -32.12 -11.75 -27.03
CA ALA A 63 -33.00 -12.90 -27.22
C ALA A 63 -33.18 -13.28 -28.70
N LEU A 64 -33.10 -12.30 -29.62
CA LEU A 64 -33.09 -12.56 -31.05
C LEU A 64 -31.80 -13.23 -31.55
N VAL A 65 -30.69 -13.15 -30.80
CA VAL A 65 -29.39 -13.73 -31.18
C VAL A 65 -29.16 -15.12 -30.57
N LYS A 66 -29.87 -15.52 -29.51
CA LYS A 66 -29.68 -16.82 -28.85
C LYS A 66 -31.01 -17.46 -28.41
N GLY A 67 -31.54 -18.38 -29.21
CA GLY A 67 -32.43 -19.42 -28.67
C GLY A 67 -31.64 -20.52 -27.95
N PRO A 68 -32.30 -21.51 -27.32
CA PRO A 68 -33.51 -21.49 -26.50
C PRO A 68 -33.21 -21.82 -25.02
N VAL A 69 -33.95 -21.20 -24.08
CA VAL A 69 -34.45 -21.59 -22.72
C VAL A 69 -33.70 -22.59 -21.80
N GLU A 70 -32.86 -23.49 -22.30
CA GLU A 70 -32.19 -24.54 -21.52
C GLU A 70 -31.09 -24.01 -20.59
N LEU A 71 -30.41 -22.93 -20.98
CA LEU A 71 -29.36 -22.31 -20.16
C LEU A 71 -29.93 -21.55 -18.95
N LEU A 72 -31.14 -21.00 -19.03
CA LEU A 72 -31.76 -20.28 -17.90
C LEU A 72 -32.17 -21.22 -16.77
N ARG A 73 -32.56 -22.47 -17.07
CA ARG A 73 -32.89 -23.47 -16.06
C ARG A 73 -31.68 -23.87 -15.20
N ARG A 74 -30.46 -23.75 -15.75
CA ARG A 74 -29.19 -23.97 -15.03
C ARG A 74 -28.81 -22.84 -14.07
N TRP A 75 -29.34 -21.64 -14.28
CA TRP A 75 -29.12 -20.50 -13.38
C TRP A 75 -30.28 -20.28 -12.39
N GLY A 76 -31.48 -20.80 -12.68
CA GLY A 76 -32.69 -20.60 -11.85
C GLY A 76 -33.09 -21.74 -10.91
N GLY A 77 -32.41 -22.90 -10.94
CA GLY A 77 -32.80 -24.07 -10.15
C GLY A 77 -31.79 -24.43 -9.06
N GLY A 78 -32.03 -24.00 -7.82
CA GLY A 78 -31.16 -24.36 -6.70
C GLY A 78 -31.63 -23.87 -5.33
N CYS A 79 -32.91 -24.04 -5.00
CA CYS A 79 -33.38 -24.08 -3.62
C CYS A 79 -34.01 -25.45 -3.38
N ASP A 80 -33.27 -26.41 -2.80
CA ASP A 80 -33.83 -27.27 -1.76
C ASP A 80 -32.75 -28.01 -0.93
N SER A 81 -33.18 -28.27 0.28
CA SER A 81 -32.64 -28.82 1.53
C SER A 81 -31.77 -30.10 1.53
N GLY A 82 -30.86 -30.19 2.53
CA GLY A 82 -30.54 -31.46 3.21
C GLY A 82 -29.06 -31.85 3.37
N THR A 83 -28.62 -31.89 4.63
CA THR A 83 -27.55 -32.72 5.25
C THR A 83 -26.06 -32.48 4.93
N GLU A 84 -25.36 -32.03 5.99
CA GLU A 84 -24.01 -32.41 6.46
C GLU A 84 -22.91 -32.65 5.41
N THR A 85 -21.93 -31.73 5.34
CA THR A 85 -20.52 -31.97 5.74
C THR A 85 -19.71 -30.67 5.59
N GLU A 86 -18.68 -30.56 6.41
CA GLU A 86 -17.67 -29.50 6.43
C GLU A 86 -17.02 -29.28 5.05
N ASP A 87 -16.52 -28.07 4.82
CA ASP A 87 -15.61 -27.71 3.72
C ASP A 87 -16.12 -27.72 2.27
N GLU A 88 -17.24 -27.06 1.96
CA GLU A 88 -17.46 -26.59 0.57
C GLU A 88 -18.38 -25.36 0.47
N LYS A 89 -17.84 -24.18 0.77
CA LYS A 89 -18.53 -22.89 0.54
C LYS A 89 -18.03 -22.20 -0.74
N THR A 90 -17.94 -22.95 -1.84
CA THR A 90 -17.83 -22.40 -3.20
C THR A 90 -19.24 -22.13 -3.74
N GLY A 91 -19.89 -21.12 -3.16
CA GLY A 91 -21.13 -20.56 -3.69
C GLY A 91 -20.80 -19.50 -4.72
N GLY A 92 -21.09 -19.80 -6.00
CA GLY A 92 -20.91 -18.90 -7.12
C GLY A 92 -21.76 -17.63 -6.98
N GLY A 93 -21.11 -16.49 -7.24
CA GLY A 93 -21.73 -15.16 -7.24
C GLY A 93 -20.96 -14.18 -6.37
N LEU A 94 -19.84 -13.65 -6.90
CA LEU A 94 -19.13 -12.43 -6.46
C LEU A 94 -19.22 -12.07 -4.96
N ARG A 95 -19.07 -13.04 -4.05
CA ARG A 95 -18.91 -12.79 -2.63
C ARG A 95 -17.46 -12.39 -2.42
N TRP A 96 -17.23 -11.08 -2.50
CA TRP A 96 -16.00 -10.42 -2.10
C TRP A 96 -15.58 -11.02 -0.75
N LYS A 97 -14.47 -11.76 -0.77
CA LYS A 97 -13.95 -12.49 0.38
C LYS A 97 -13.60 -11.43 1.43
N GLU A 98 -14.41 -11.34 2.49
CA GLU A 98 -14.12 -10.51 3.66
C GLU A 98 -12.65 -10.72 4.02
N VAL A 99 -11.87 -9.64 3.98
CA VAL A 99 -10.43 -9.73 4.22
C VAL A 99 -10.29 -10.17 5.67
N PRO A 100 -9.70 -11.35 5.95
CA PRO A 100 -9.62 -11.83 7.33
C PRO A 100 -8.87 -10.79 8.15
N THR A 101 -9.37 -10.46 9.34
CA THR A 101 -8.76 -9.48 10.25
C THR A 101 -7.27 -9.77 10.48
N SER A 102 -6.86 -11.04 10.45
CA SER A 102 -5.47 -11.48 10.50
C SER A 102 -4.57 -10.85 9.42
N ARG A 103 -5.07 -10.62 8.20
CA ARG A 103 -4.29 -9.96 7.13
C ARG A 103 -4.03 -8.49 7.43
N LEU A 104 -4.97 -7.78 8.06
CA LEU A 104 -4.78 -6.39 8.48
C LEU A 104 -3.70 -6.28 9.57
N TYR A 105 -3.67 -7.21 10.52
CA TYR A 105 -2.61 -7.24 11.54
C TYR A 105 -1.24 -7.58 10.93
N ILE A 106 -1.20 -8.52 10.00
CA ILE A 106 0.04 -8.92 9.32
C ILE A 106 0.59 -7.76 8.49
N SER A 107 -0.23 -7.02 7.74
CA SER A 107 0.24 -5.86 6.96
C SER A 107 0.84 -4.78 7.86
N ALA A 108 0.11 -4.36 8.89
CA ALA A 108 0.57 -3.39 9.88
C ALA A 108 1.89 -3.80 10.54
N PHE A 109 2.02 -5.07 10.93
CA PHE A 109 3.26 -5.60 11.51
C PHE A 109 4.42 -5.58 10.51
N THR A 110 4.20 -5.98 9.26
CA THR A 110 5.25 -5.98 8.24
C THR A 110 5.73 -4.58 7.88
N ILE A 111 4.84 -3.58 7.83
CA ILE A 111 5.22 -2.18 7.56
C ILE A 111 5.98 -1.60 8.76
N GLY A 112 5.48 -1.81 9.99
CA GLY A 112 6.16 -1.36 11.20
C GLY A 112 7.55 -1.99 11.38
N LEU A 113 7.67 -3.30 11.16
CA LEU A 113 8.96 -4.00 11.21
C LEU A 113 9.89 -3.57 10.08
N GLY A 114 9.34 -3.30 8.89
CA GLY A 114 10.08 -2.74 7.76
C GLY A 114 10.69 -1.37 8.09
N TYR A 115 9.93 -0.50 8.78
CA TYR A 115 10.41 0.80 9.24
C TYR A 115 11.54 0.65 10.27
N LEU A 116 11.39 -0.30 11.22
CA LEU A 116 12.41 -0.59 12.23
C LEU A 116 13.71 -1.09 11.58
N ILE A 117 13.63 -2.12 10.73
CA ILE A 117 14.81 -2.70 10.05
C ILE A 117 15.45 -1.66 9.13
N GLY A 118 14.63 -0.90 8.37
CA GLY A 118 15.10 0.14 7.47
C GLY A 118 15.86 1.26 8.20
N GLY A 119 15.36 1.71 9.36
CA GLY A 119 16.01 2.73 10.17
C GLY A 119 17.19 2.22 11.01
N LEU A 120 17.29 0.91 11.23
CA LEU A 120 18.41 0.31 11.97
C LEU A 120 19.70 0.27 11.15
N ILE A 121 19.62 0.17 9.82
CA ILE A 121 20.80 0.06 8.94
C ILE A 121 21.69 1.33 9.00
N PRO A 122 21.15 2.57 8.88
CA PRO A 122 21.93 3.78 9.08
C PRO A 122 22.53 3.90 10.48
N LEU A 123 21.76 3.47 11.50
CA LEU A 123 22.20 3.50 12.90
C LEU A 123 23.37 2.55 13.16
N PHE A 124 23.37 1.39 12.51
CA PHE A 124 24.48 0.42 12.61
C PHE A 124 25.79 1.02 12.09
N THR A 125 25.72 1.79 11.00
CA THR A 125 26.91 2.43 10.40
C THR A 125 27.53 3.47 11.35
N TYR A 126 26.72 4.11 12.21
CA TYR A 126 27.17 5.09 13.20
C TYR A 126 28.06 4.48 14.31
N PHE A 127 27.92 3.18 14.61
CA PHE A 127 28.67 2.53 15.70
C PHE A 127 30.16 2.32 15.39
N PHE A 128 30.56 2.32 14.11
CA PHE A 128 31.90 1.86 13.70
C PHE A 128 32.96 2.96 13.60
N ILE A 129 32.59 4.24 13.53
CA ILE A 129 33.56 5.32 13.26
C ILE A 129 33.28 6.52 14.19
N PRO A 130 34.24 6.96 15.02
CA PRO A 130 34.07 8.08 15.94
C PRO A 130 34.27 9.47 15.30
N GLN A 131 34.75 9.57 14.05
CA GLN A 131 34.92 10.85 13.34
C GLN A 131 33.68 11.27 12.52
N ALA A 132 33.06 12.39 12.91
CA ALA A 132 31.80 12.89 12.34
C ALA A 132 31.82 13.21 10.83
N SER A 133 32.90 13.78 10.29
CA SER A 133 32.97 14.16 8.87
C SER A 133 33.02 12.96 7.94
N THR A 134 33.79 11.93 8.30
CA THR A 134 33.90 10.69 7.52
C THR A 134 32.65 9.82 7.68
N VAL A 135 32.04 9.80 8.87
CA VAL A 135 30.79 9.08 9.17
C VAL A 135 29.64 9.52 8.27
N LEU A 136 29.46 10.83 8.07
CA LEU A 136 28.34 11.35 7.27
C LEU A 136 28.36 10.87 5.82
N VAL A 137 29.55 10.83 5.21
CA VAL A 137 29.71 10.33 3.83
C VAL A 137 29.39 8.84 3.77
N TYR A 138 29.88 8.05 4.72
CA TYR A 138 29.57 6.63 4.81
C TYR A 138 28.07 6.37 5.03
N LEU A 139 27.41 7.11 5.92
CA LEU A 139 25.96 7.00 6.13
C LEU A 139 25.18 7.33 4.86
N CYS A 140 25.56 8.39 4.15
CA CYS A 140 24.90 8.79 2.91
C CYS A 140 25.05 7.72 1.83
N VAL A 141 26.26 7.16 1.65
CA VAL A 141 26.53 6.11 0.67
C VAL A 141 25.80 4.81 1.02
N VAL A 142 25.86 4.37 2.28
CA VAL A 142 25.19 3.14 2.73
C VAL A 142 23.67 3.28 2.64
N THR A 143 23.10 4.37 3.13
CA THR A 143 21.65 4.62 3.05
C THR A 143 21.19 4.75 1.60
N GLY A 144 21.99 5.41 0.75
CA GLY A 144 21.75 5.47 -0.69
C GLY A 144 21.75 4.09 -1.34
N ALA A 145 22.73 3.24 -1.02
CA ALA A 145 22.78 1.87 -1.51
C ALA A 145 21.56 1.04 -1.07
N VAL A 146 21.14 1.17 0.19
CA VAL A 146 19.94 0.51 0.73
C VAL A 146 18.68 0.98 -0.01
N LEU A 147 18.50 2.28 -0.23
CA LEU A 147 17.37 2.82 -1.00
C LEU A 147 17.34 2.32 -2.44
N LEU A 148 18.51 2.19 -3.06
CA LEU A 148 18.66 1.68 -4.42
C LEU A 148 18.26 0.20 -4.50
N VAL A 149 18.76 -0.64 -3.59
CA VAL A 149 18.38 -2.06 -3.49
C VAL A 149 16.89 -2.21 -3.19
N PHE A 150 16.35 -1.44 -2.25
CA PHE A 150 14.94 -1.49 -1.90
C PHE A 150 14.04 -1.06 -3.08
N GLY A 151 14.42 0.00 -3.79
CA GLY A 151 13.70 0.44 -5.00
C GLY A 151 13.76 -0.59 -6.12
N ALA A 152 14.89 -1.29 -6.29
CA ALA A 152 15.03 -2.38 -7.26
C ALA A 152 14.13 -3.58 -6.90
N ILE A 153 14.13 -4.01 -5.62
CA ILE A 153 13.26 -5.10 -5.14
C ILE A 153 11.79 -4.72 -5.32
N LYS A 154 11.40 -3.50 -4.95
CA LYS A 154 10.02 -3.01 -5.13
C LYS A 154 9.61 -3.03 -6.60
N ALA A 155 10.51 -2.63 -7.52
CA ALA A 155 10.24 -2.69 -8.95
C ALA A 155 10.07 -4.12 -9.47
N GLN A 156 10.85 -5.08 -8.94
CA GLN A 156 10.73 -6.50 -9.27
C GLN A 156 9.41 -7.10 -8.78
N VAL A 157 9.04 -6.85 -7.51
CA VAL A 157 7.84 -7.42 -6.88
C VAL A 157 6.56 -6.84 -7.50
N THR A 158 6.57 -5.57 -7.90
CA THR A 158 5.40 -4.90 -8.47
C THR A 158 5.16 -5.31 -9.94
N GLY A 159 6.04 -6.10 -10.55
CA GLY A 159 5.83 -6.62 -11.90
C GLY A 159 5.66 -5.53 -12.96
N ALA A 160 6.19 -4.33 -12.72
CA ALA A 160 6.43 -3.40 -13.81
C ALA A 160 7.40 -4.15 -14.74
N TYR A 161 6.90 -4.69 -15.86
CA TYR A 161 7.32 -4.50 -17.24
C TYR A 161 6.55 -5.49 -18.12
N THR A 162 5.39 -5.04 -18.59
CA THR A 162 4.75 -5.49 -19.83
C THR A 162 5.63 -5.12 -21.03
N SER A 163 6.78 -5.78 -21.16
CA SER A 163 7.58 -5.72 -22.39
C SER A 163 8.34 -7.01 -22.58
N ASN A 164 8.07 -7.69 -23.69
CA ASN A 164 8.54 -9.02 -24.07
C ASN A 164 10.05 -9.07 -24.43
N SER A 165 10.87 -8.24 -23.79
CA SER A 165 12.30 -8.12 -24.08
C SER A 165 13.08 -8.00 -22.78
N THR A 166 14.05 -8.89 -22.58
CA THR A 166 14.87 -9.01 -21.37
C THR A 166 15.52 -7.66 -21.01
N LEU A 167 15.89 -6.84 -22.00
CA LEU A 167 16.43 -5.49 -21.82
C LEU A 167 15.44 -4.48 -21.19
N GLY A 168 14.14 -4.62 -21.44
CA GLY A 168 13.11 -3.73 -20.90
C GLY A 168 12.92 -3.88 -19.39
N VAL A 169 13.13 -5.09 -18.89
CA VAL A 169 13.02 -5.43 -17.46
C VAL A 169 14.11 -4.72 -16.65
N TRP A 170 15.37 -4.76 -17.11
CA TRP A 170 16.50 -4.10 -16.43
C TRP A 170 16.36 -2.59 -16.39
N LYS A 171 15.97 -1.97 -17.52
CA LYS A 171 15.76 -0.51 -17.60
C LYS A 171 14.75 -0.04 -16.57
N GLY A 172 13.77 -0.89 -16.34
CA GLY A 172 12.68 -0.58 -15.48
C GLY A 172 12.94 -0.80 -13.99
N ILE A 173 13.63 -1.88 -13.62
CA ILE A 173 14.19 -2.05 -12.28
C ILE A 173 15.11 -0.87 -11.94
N ALA A 174 15.95 -0.45 -12.89
CA ALA A 174 16.80 0.73 -12.73
C ALA A 174 15.98 2.01 -12.54
N TRP A 175 14.88 2.20 -13.28
CA TRP A 175 14.00 3.36 -13.11
C TRP A 175 13.34 3.41 -11.72
N GLY A 176 12.87 2.26 -11.22
CA GLY A 176 12.29 2.15 -9.87
C GLY A 176 13.33 2.40 -8.77
N ALA A 177 14.56 1.92 -8.95
CA ALA A 177 15.65 2.19 -8.03
C ALA A 177 16.05 3.67 -8.00
N VAL A 178 16.20 4.28 -9.19
CA VAL A 178 16.59 5.70 -9.32
C VAL A 178 15.49 6.63 -8.80
N SER A 179 14.21 6.34 -9.06
CA SER A 179 13.12 7.17 -8.54
C SER A 179 13.05 7.13 -7.01
N THR A 180 13.24 5.95 -6.41
CA THR A 180 13.27 5.79 -4.94
C THR A 180 14.46 6.53 -4.33
N LEU A 181 15.64 6.44 -4.95
CA LEU A 181 16.84 7.17 -4.53
C LEU A 181 16.64 8.70 -4.66
N LEU A 182 16.05 9.18 -5.76
CA LEU A 182 15.81 10.61 -5.99
C LEU A 182 14.82 11.18 -4.98
N VAL A 183 13.71 10.49 -4.71
CA VAL A 183 12.74 10.93 -3.70
C VAL A 183 13.37 10.94 -2.30
N GLY A 184 14.12 9.90 -1.94
CA GLY A 184 14.85 9.85 -0.67
C GLY A 184 15.91 10.95 -0.54
N GLY A 185 16.67 11.20 -1.60
CA GLY A 185 17.68 12.25 -1.64
C GLY A 185 17.09 13.65 -1.54
N LEU A 186 15.98 13.91 -2.23
CA LEU A 186 15.24 15.18 -2.13
C LEU A 186 14.66 15.39 -0.73
N ALA A 187 14.08 14.36 -0.11
CA ALA A 187 13.55 14.43 1.25
C ALA A 187 14.67 14.73 2.27
N ALA A 188 15.81 14.04 2.17
CA ALA A 188 16.97 14.29 3.02
C ALA A 188 17.55 15.70 2.83
N GLY A 189 17.64 16.15 1.57
CA GLY A 189 18.07 17.51 1.24
C GLY A 189 17.13 18.58 1.80
N ALA A 190 15.82 18.37 1.73
CA ALA A 190 14.82 19.27 2.29
C ALA A 190 14.93 19.34 3.83
N ALA A 191 15.08 18.21 4.51
CA ALA A 191 15.27 18.16 5.96
C ALA A 191 16.53 18.93 6.39
N PHE A 192 17.66 18.71 5.70
CA PHE A 192 18.91 19.42 5.96
C PHE A 192 18.79 20.93 5.70
N ALA A 193 18.11 21.33 4.63
CA ALA A 193 17.88 22.73 4.31
C ALA A 193 17.06 23.45 5.40
N ILE A 194 16.04 22.79 5.96
CA ILE A 194 15.22 23.33 7.05
C ILE A 194 16.06 23.52 8.31
N VAL A 195 16.85 22.52 8.71
CA VAL A 195 17.72 22.62 9.90
C VAL A 195 18.70 23.78 9.75
N LYS A 196 19.35 23.88 8.58
CA LYS A 196 20.31 24.95 8.31
C LYS A 196 19.66 26.34 8.33
N ALA A 197 18.44 26.47 7.78
CA ALA A 197 17.70 27.73 7.83
C ALA A 197 17.32 28.13 9.26
N LEU A 198 16.97 27.17 10.11
CA LEU A 198 16.66 27.41 11.54
C LEU A 198 17.91 27.80 12.33
N GLU A 199 19.06 27.17 12.08
CA GLU A 199 20.33 27.55 12.69
C GLU A 199 20.75 28.98 12.30
N GLU A 200 20.57 29.36 11.04
CA GLU A 200 20.85 30.71 10.56
C GLU A 200 19.87 31.74 11.15
N ALA A 201 18.59 31.41 11.27
CA ALA A 201 17.61 32.29 11.93
C ALA A 201 17.91 32.45 13.43
N GLY A 202 18.25 31.35 14.13
CA GLY A 202 18.61 31.37 15.54
C GLY A 202 19.88 32.17 15.82
N SER A 203 20.91 32.04 14.97
CA SER A 203 22.14 32.83 15.09
C SER A 203 21.92 34.33 14.85
N ARG A 204 21.04 34.71 13.91
CA ARG A 204 20.64 36.11 13.69
C ARG A 204 19.83 36.71 14.85
N LEU A 205 19.02 35.92 15.54
CA LEU A 205 18.26 36.37 16.71
C LEU A 205 19.14 36.54 17.97
N LEU A 206 20.21 35.75 18.09
CA LEU A 206 21.15 35.83 19.22
C LEU A 206 22.26 36.89 19.02
N ALA A 207 22.45 37.39 17.80
CA ALA A 207 23.37 38.49 17.50
C ALA A 207 22.64 39.68 16.83
N PRO A 208 21.74 40.40 17.54
CA PRO A 208 21.00 41.49 16.94
C PRO A 208 21.84 42.76 16.64
N ASN A 209 23.09 42.85 17.10
CA ASN A 209 23.94 44.04 16.97
C ASN A 209 25.44 43.72 16.76
N ALA A 210 25.82 43.17 15.61
CA ALA A 210 27.18 43.24 15.10
C ALA A 210 27.18 43.94 13.74
#